data_AF-A0A2E7RKA9-F1
#
_entry.id   AF-A0A2E7RKA9-F1
#
_cell.length_a   1.000
_cell.length_b   1.000
_cell.length_c   1.000
_cell.angle_alpha   90.00
_cell.angle_beta   90.00
_cell.angle_gamma   90.00
#
_symmetry.space_group_name_H-M   'P 1'
#
loop_
_entity.id
_entity.type
_entity.pdbx_description
1 polymer ?
#
loop_
_entity_poly.entity_id
_entity_poly.type
_entity_poly.pdbx_seq_one_letter_code
_entity_poly.pdbx_strand_id
1 'polypeptide(L)'
;MMHIPLGEISNRESLFRLLEPFEKSFSISGHTHTLFQDEFQQEDGWKGKKPHLHIVNGATCGSWWTGKPADNGVPFTTMRDGAPNGWSEIRFFADQGEQTWEYDYIGAGHTKGESMTATILPQEDGSQLFNVNFWAGGKRSLVELQLWDQSWIQMKKVVKLDPHFVQIRAQDDAERDKAEHDKKWRRLSKAAPSRHLWQCRLPKEVKALQVRATDRYGRTHFLDLP
;
A
#
# COMPACT_ATOMS: atom_id res chain seq x y z
N MET A 1 2.08 2.98 20.02
CA MET A 1 1.54 1.87 19.22
C MET A 1 0.18 1.47 19.78
N MET A 2 -0.75 1.03 18.95
CA MET A 2 -2.08 0.55 19.36
C MET A 2 -2.53 -0.59 18.44
N HIS A 3 -3.63 -1.27 18.78
CA HIS A 3 -4.16 -2.34 17.93
C HIS A 3 -5.01 -1.79 16.78
N ILE A 4 -6.05 -1.02 17.10
CA ILE A 4 -7.05 -0.49 16.15
C ILE A 4 -6.54 0.82 15.52
N PRO A 5 -6.80 1.08 14.21
CA PRO A 5 -6.49 2.36 13.59
C PRO A 5 -7.00 3.54 14.39
N LEU A 6 -6.16 4.57 14.51
CA LEU A 6 -6.49 5.77 15.28
C LEU A 6 -7.75 6.45 14.75
N GLY A 7 -8.02 6.34 13.44
CA GLY A 7 -9.25 6.86 12.82
C GLY A 7 -10.53 6.15 13.26
N GLU A 8 -10.43 4.95 13.83
CA GLU A 8 -11.54 4.03 14.11
C GLU A 8 -11.82 3.83 15.61
N ILE A 9 -11.05 4.47 16.50
CA ILE A 9 -11.29 4.42 17.95
C ILE A 9 -12.18 5.57 18.41
N SER A 10 -13.06 5.30 19.38
CA SER A 10 -14.01 6.29 19.93
C SER A 10 -13.34 7.35 20.79
N ASN A 11 -12.23 7.03 21.45
CA ASN A 11 -11.49 7.93 22.34
C ASN A 11 -10.32 8.65 21.63
N ARG A 12 -10.37 8.76 20.30
CA ARG A 12 -9.31 9.37 19.46
C ARG A 12 -8.93 10.77 19.91
N GLU A 13 -9.92 11.62 20.20
CA GLU A 13 -9.67 13.01 20.60
C GLU A 13 -8.91 13.12 21.93
N SER A 14 -9.22 12.26 22.90
CA SER A 14 -8.50 12.20 24.17
C SER A 14 -7.02 11.86 23.94
N LEU A 15 -6.75 10.92 23.03
CA LEU A 15 -5.39 10.59 22.65
C LEU A 15 -4.71 11.74 21.89
N PHE A 16 -5.43 12.46 21.01
CA PHE A 16 -4.90 13.66 20.38
C PHE A 16 -4.45 14.68 21.42
N ARG A 17 -5.26 14.98 22.45
CA ARG A 17 -4.87 15.92 23.51
C ARG A 17 -3.52 15.56 24.17
N LEU A 18 -3.28 14.27 24.37
CA LEU A 18 -2.04 13.78 24.98
C LEU A 18 -0.82 13.87 24.05
N LEU A 19 -1.03 13.76 22.74
CA LEU A 19 0.05 13.72 21.75
C LEU A 19 0.44 15.10 21.20
N GLU A 20 -0.48 16.06 21.21
CA GLU A 20 -0.26 17.41 20.65
C GLU A 20 0.95 18.19 21.18
N PRO A 21 1.35 18.07 22.46
CA PRO A 21 2.58 18.70 22.93
C PRO A 21 3.85 18.15 22.26
N PHE A 22 3.79 16.98 21.62
CA PHE A 22 4.93 16.29 21.02
C PHE A 22 4.95 16.48 19.50
N GLU A 23 5.61 17.55 19.03
CA GLU A 23 5.69 17.88 17.60
C GLU A 23 6.39 16.82 16.74
N LYS A 24 7.22 15.97 17.36
CA LYS A 24 7.97 14.88 16.71
C LYS A 24 7.38 13.53 17.09
N SER A 25 6.08 13.37 16.88
CA SER A 25 5.37 12.13 17.16
C SER A 25 4.60 11.64 15.93
N PHE A 26 4.41 10.32 15.88
CA PHE A 26 3.50 9.63 14.98
C PHE A 26 2.97 8.40 15.71
N SER A 27 1.88 7.82 15.21
CA SER A 27 1.28 6.62 15.81
C SER A 27 1.24 5.47 14.81
N ILE A 28 1.30 4.24 15.33
CA ILE A 28 1.25 3.00 14.54
C ILE A 28 0.13 2.12 15.09
N SER A 29 -0.65 1.52 14.20
CA SER A 29 -1.66 0.50 14.49
C SER A 29 -1.57 -0.72 13.57
N GLY A 30 -2.47 -1.69 13.73
CA GLY A 30 -2.64 -2.82 12.82
C GLY A 30 -4.12 -3.15 12.62
N HIS A 31 -4.55 -4.35 13.01
CA HIS A 31 -5.95 -4.82 13.06
C HIS A 31 -6.63 -5.10 11.70
N THR A 32 -6.41 -4.27 10.68
CA THR A 32 -7.25 -4.24 9.47
C THR A 32 -6.85 -5.22 8.36
N HIS A 33 -5.64 -5.77 8.42
CA HIS A 33 -5.03 -6.55 7.32
C HIS A 33 -5.00 -5.74 6.01
N THR A 34 -4.71 -4.44 6.17
CA THR A 34 -4.47 -3.44 5.12
C THR A 34 -3.34 -2.52 5.59
N LEU A 35 -2.68 -1.87 4.65
CA LEU A 35 -1.53 -1.00 4.80
C LEU A 35 -1.89 0.41 4.32
N PHE A 36 -1.82 1.40 5.20
CA PHE A 36 -2.02 2.78 4.78
C PHE A 36 -1.46 3.80 5.78
N GLN A 37 -1.32 5.04 5.29
CA GLN A 37 -0.94 6.18 6.10
C GLN A 37 -2.06 7.23 6.08
N ASP A 38 -2.47 7.65 7.26
CA ASP A 38 -3.37 8.78 7.48
C ASP A 38 -2.58 9.98 8.04
N GLU A 39 -3.01 11.18 7.69
CA GLU A 39 -2.50 12.43 8.26
C GLU A 39 -3.66 13.20 8.87
N PHE A 40 -3.76 13.20 10.20
CA PHE A 40 -4.83 13.90 10.92
C PHE A 40 -4.55 15.39 11.00
N GLN A 41 -5.54 16.20 10.65
CA GLN A 41 -5.50 17.66 10.57
C GLN A 41 -6.53 18.30 11.50
N GLN A 42 -6.64 19.62 11.46
CA GLN A 42 -7.59 20.37 12.30
C GLN A 42 -9.03 19.90 12.08
N GLU A 43 -9.38 19.58 10.84
CA GLU A 43 -10.70 19.08 10.46
C GLU A 43 -11.00 17.70 11.05
N ASP A 44 -9.97 16.92 11.40
CA ASP A 44 -10.10 15.60 12.03
C ASP A 44 -10.15 15.66 13.58
N GLY A 45 -10.03 16.87 14.15
CA GLY A 45 -9.96 17.12 15.59
C GLY A 45 -8.53 17.20 16.15
N TRP A 46 -7.50 17.23 15.30
CA TRP A 46 -6.10 17.38 15.72
C TRP A 46 -5.69 18.86 15.82
N LYS A 47 -5.20 19.31 16.98
CA LYS A 47 -4.80 20.71 17.24
C LYS A 47 -3.29 20.91 17.34
N GLY A 48 -2.49 19.90 16.98
CA GLY A 48 -1.04 20.02 16.93
C GLY A 48 -0.58 20.92 15.79
N LYS A 49 0.61 21.52 15.90
CA LYS A 49 1.11 22.50 14.92
C LYS A 49 1.31 21.94 13.51
N LYS A 50 1.59 20.64 13.39
CA LYS A 50 1.77 19.91 12.13
C LYS A 50 0.79 18.73 12.09
N PRO A 51 0.35 18.26 10.91
CA PRO A 51 -0.50 17.08 10.81
C PRO A 51 0.11 15.86 11.51
N HIS A 52 -0.71 15.11 12.26
CA HIS A 52 -0.27 13.90 12.95
C HIS A 52 -0.26 12.71 11.99
N LEU A 53 0.91 12.12 11.77
CA LEU A 53 1.03 10.91 10.95
C LEU A 53 0.56 9.68 11.73
N HIS A 54 -0.33 8.91 11.12
CA HIS A 54 -0.72 7.59 11.60
C HIS A 54 -0.47 6.53 10.54
N ILE A 55 0.22 5.47 10.93
CA ILE A 55 0.57 4.36 10.05
C ILE A 55 -0.25 3.15 10.49
N VAL A 56 -1.12 2.66 9.62
CA VAL A 56 -1.75 1.36 9.79
C VAL A 56 -0.82 0.34 9.15
N ASN A 57 -0.10 -0.37 10.02
CA ASN A 57 0.84 -1.39 9.62
C ASN A 57 0.07 -2.60 9.12
N GLY A 58 0.48 -3.12 7.96
CA GLY A 58 -0.05 -4.36 7.42
C GLY A 58 0.16 -5.55 8.36
N ALA A 59 -0.25 -6.73 7.90
CA ALA A 59 -0.13 -7.97 8.65
C ALA A 59 0.97 -8.86 8.06
N THR A 60 1.85 -9.39 8.92
CA THR A 60 2.86 -10.39 8.51
C THR A 60 2.22 -11.67 8.00
N CYS A 61 1.05 -12.03 8.54
CA CYS A 61 0.21 -13.11 8.07
C CYS A 61 -0.64 -12.75 6.84
N GLY A 62 -0.53 -11.52 6.32
CA GLY A 62 -1.27 -11.10 5.15
C GLY A 62 -2.77 -11.18 5.36
N SER A 63 -3.51 -11.76 4.43
CA SER A 63 -4.93 -12.12 4.62
C SER A 63 -5.11 -13.38 5.50
N TRP A 64 -4.61 -13.40 6.74
CA TRP A 64 -4.76 -14.50 7.71
C TRP A 64 -4.25 -15.87 7.23
N TRP A 65 -3.11 -15.92 6.54
CA TRP A 65 -2.55 -17.15 5.97
C TRP A 65 -3.57 -17.87 5.06
N THR A 66 -4.22 -17.11 4.18
CA THR A 66 -5.19 -17.65 3.21
C THR A 66 -4.70 -17.47 1.78
N GLY A 67 -5.37 -18.13 0.85
CA GLY A 67 -4.96 -18.26 -0.54
C GLY A 67 -4.12 -19.51 -0.80
N LYS A 68 -3.89 -19.79 -2.07
CA LYS A 68 -3.10 -20.92 -2.54
C LYS A 68 -1.71 -20.91 -1.88
N PRO A 69 -1.28 -22.03 -1.26
CA PRO A 69 0.10 -22.22 -0.83
C PRO A 69 1.07 -22.04 -1.99
N ALA A 70 2.15 -21.28 -1.77
CA ALA A 70 3.30 -21.29 -2.66
C ALA A 70 4.10 -22.59 -2.46
N ASP A 71 5.14 -22.80 -3.26
CA ASP A 71 5.96 -24.02 -3.24
C ASP A 71 6.65 -24.28 -1.90
N ASN A 72 6.88 -23.23 -1.10
CA ASN A 72 7.42 -23.31 0.26
C ASN A 72 6.35 -23.62 1.33
N GLY A 73 5.10 -23.87 0.94
CA GLY A 73 3.98 -24.16 1.83
C GLY A 73 3.35 -22.92 2.50
N VAL A 74 3.94 -21.74 2.35
CA VAL A 74 3.36 -20.48 2.85
C VAL A 74 2.41 -19.93 1.77
N PRO A 75 1.14 -19.62 2.10
CA PRO A 75 0.24 -19.03 1.12
C PRO A 75 0.72 -17.64 0.71
N PHE A 76 0.46 -17.24 -0.54
CA PHE A 76 0.78 -15.90 -1.02
C PHE A 76 0.19 -14.81 -0.13
N THR A 77 -1.01 -15.06 0.43
CA THR A 77 -1.64 -14.28 1.51
C THR A 77 -1.64 -12.76 1.32
N THR A 78 -1.67 -12.26 0.09
CA THR A 78 -1.72 -10.81 -0.20
C THR A 78 -2.82 -10.13 0.64
N MET A 79 -2.51 -8.97 1.21
CA MET A 79 -3.44 -8.20 2.03
C MET A 79 -4.62 -7.71 1.22
N ARG A 80 -5.70 -7.33 1.90
CA ARG A 80 -7.00 -7.05 1.26
C ARG A 80 -6.96 -5.87 0.30
N ASP A 81 -5.99 -4.98 0.45
CA ASP A 81 -5.73 -3.80 -0.37
C ASP A 81 -4.64 -4.02 -1.43
N GLY A 82 -4.20 -5.26 -1.62
CA GLY A 82 -3.28 -5.65 -2.70
C GLY A 82 -1.80 -5.49 -2.39
N ALA A 83 -1.42 -4.94 -1.23
CA ALA A 83 -0.05 -5.04 -0.76
C ALA A 83 0.27 -6.49 -0.35
N PRO A 84 1.50 -7.00 -0.61
CA PRO A 84 1.92 -8.30 -0.11
C PRO A 84 1.91 -8.30 1.42
N ASN A 85 1.87 -9.49 2.04
CA ASN A 85 2.21 -9.57 3.46
C ASN A 85 3.67 -9.16 3.68
N GLY A 86 4.04 -8.75 4.89
CA GLY A 86 5.36 -8.16 5.08
C GLY A 86 5.50 -7.42 6.41
N TRP A 87 6.52 -6.57 6.49
CA TRP A 87 6.82 -5.77 7.67
C TRP A 87 7.25 -4.36 7.27
N SER A 88 7.13 -3.43 8.22
CA SER A 88 7.63 -2.07 8.05
C SER A 88 9.01 -1.92 8.69
N GLU A 89 9.88 -1.15 8.05
CA GLU A 89 11.12 -0.65 8.63
C GLU A 89 10.94 0.83 8.98
N ILE A 90 11.22 1.19 10.23
CA ILE A 90 11.27 2.58 10.67
C ILE A 90 12.70 2.88 11.12
N ARG A 91 13.29 3.89 10.49
CA ARG A 91 14.65 4.35 10.81
C ARG A 91 14.55 5.72 11.45
N PHE A 92 15.19 5.87 12.59
CA PHE A 92 15.25 7.13 13.32
C PHE A 92 16.64 7.72 13.15
N PHE A 93 16.69 9.01 12.85
CA PHE A 93 17.92 9.75 12.66
C PHE A 93 17.95 10.92 13.64
N ALA A 94 19.15 11.28 14.07
CA ALA A 94 19.40 12.46 14.87
C ALA A 94 20.69 13.09 14.36
N ASP A 95 20.57 14.28 13.76
CA ASP A 95 21.73 15.06 13.29
C ASP A 95 21.61 16.50 13.79
N GLN A 96 22.68 17.02 14.40
CA GLN A 96 22.75 18.38 14.96
C GLN A 96 21.53 18.81 15.82
N GLY A 97 20.92 17.86 16.56
CA GLY A 97 19.73 18.10 17.39
C GLY A 97 18.39 17.97 16.64
N GLU A 98 18.42 17.78 15.32
CA GLU A 98 17.24 17.47 14.52
C GLU A 98 16.99 15.96 14.47
N GLN A 99 15.96 15.53 15.20
CA GLN A 99 15.38 14.19 15.08
C GLN A 99 14.42 14.10 13.88
N THR A 100 14.64 13.11 13.02
CA THR A 100 13.78 12.75 11.89
C THR A 100 13.56 11.24 11.85
N TRP A 101 12.64 10.78 11.02
CA TRP A 101 12.43 9.36 10.80
C TRP A 101 12.03 9.10 9.36
N GLU A 102 12.32 7.89 8.91
CA GLU A 102 11.85 7.33 7.65
C GLU A 102 11.03 6.07 7.92
N TYR A 103 10.04 5.86 7.06
CA TYR A 103 9.18 4.68 7.07
C TYR A 103 9.26 4.00 5.71
N ASP A 104 9.43 2.68 5.69
CA ASP A 104 9.40 1.86 4.48
C ASP A 104 8.62 0.57 4.74
N TYR A 105 8.12 -0.06 3.68
CA TYR A 105 7.42 -1.34 3.74
C TYR A 105 8.09 -2.38 2.86
N ILE A 106 8.38 -3.55 3.44
CA ILE A 106 9.03 -4.66 2.75
C ILE A 106 8.01 -5.79 2.61
N GLY A 107 7.67 -6.11 1.37
CA GLY A 107 6.88 -7.29 1.04
C GLY A 107 7.67 -8.57 1.28
N ALA A 108 7.03 -9.57 1.88
CA ALA A 108 7.59 -10.89 2.03
C ALA A 108 7.81 -11.53 0.64
N GLY A 109 8.99 -12.11 0.42
CA GLY A 109 9.37 -12.68 -0.87
C GLY A 109 9.83 -11.65 -1.91
N HIS A 110 9.83 -10.35 -1.58
CA HIS A 110 10.30 -9.29 -2.45
C HIS A 110 11.74 -8.87 -2.08
N THR A 111 12.50 -8.42 -3.08
CA THR A 111 13.84 -7.86 -2.83
C THR A 111 13.76 -6.45 -2.25
N LYS A 112 14.76 -6.03 -1.47
CA LYS A 112 14.80 -4.67 -0.92
C LYS A 112 14.90 -3.67 -2.08
N GLY A 113 13.84 -2.90 -2.30
CA GLY A 113 13.69 -1.97 -3.43
C GLY A 113 12.41 -2.22 -4.23
N GLU A 114 11.95 -3.47 -4.28
CA GLU A 114 10.60 -3.79 -4.76
C GLU A 114 9.59 -3.26 -3.75
N SER A 115 8.88 -2.21 -4.14
CA SER A 115 7.95 -1.47 -3.28
C SER A 115 6.60 -1.23 -3.97
N MET A 116 6.44 -1.77 -5.17
CA MET A 116 5.34 -1.49 -6.06
C MET A 116 4.86 -2.74 -6.79
N THR A 117 3.56 -2.79 -7.07
CA THR A 117 2.98 -3.67 -8.08
C THR A 117 2.29 -2.84 -9.14
N ALA A 118 2.38 -3.24 -10.41
CA ALA A 118 1.68 -2.59 -11.49
C ALA A 118 0.73 -3.54 -12.22
N THR A 119 -0.35 -3.00 -12.78
CA THR A 119 -1.30 -3.76 -13.60
C THR A 119 -1.88 -2.89 -14.71
N ILE A 120 -1.89 -3.43 -15.92
CA ILE A 120 -2.52 -2.83 -17.09
C ILE A 120 -3.87 -3.51 -17.32
N LEU A 121 -4.93 -2.72 -17.40
CA LEU A 121 -6.27 -3.21 -17.73
C LEU A 121 -6.75 -2.63 -19.06
N PRO A 122 -7.17 -3.44 -20.04
CA PRO A 122 -7.82 -2.92 -21.24
C PRO A 122 -9.14 -2.23 -20.87
N GLN A 123 -9.54 -1.22 -21.64
CA GLN A 123 -10.80 -0.49 -21.52
C GLN A 123 -11.63 -0.67 -22.78
N GLU A 124 -12.95 -0.52 -22.68
CA GLU A 124 -13.89 -0.74 -23.79
C GLU A 124 -13.65 0.18 -25.00
N ASP A 125 -13.12 1.37 -24.77
CA ASP A 125 -12.80 2.34 -25.82
C ASP A 125 -11.41 2.14 -26.45
N GLY A 126 -10.78 0.99 -26.20
CA GLY A 126 -9.46 0.63 -26.73
C GLY A 126 -8.27 1.25 -25.97
N SER A 127 -8.53 2.13 -24.99
CA SER A 127 -7.49 2.62 -24.09
C SER A 127 -7.08 1.57 -23.06
N GLN A 128 -6.01 1.85 -22.32
CA GLN A 128 -5.56 1.03 -21.20
C GLN A 128 -5.57 1.85 -19.91
N LEU A 129 -6.00 1.24 -18.81
CA LEU A 129 -5.88 1.80 -17.47
C LEU A 129 -4.65 1.19 -16.79
N PHE A 130 -3.62 2.00 -16.60
CA PHE A 130 -2.43 1.62 -15.88
C PHE A 130 -2.58 1.94 -14.39
N ASN A 131 -2.29 0.94 -13.56
CA ASN A 131 -2.43 1.00 -12.11
C ASN A 131 -1.08 0.73 -11.48
N VAL A 132 -0.71 1.54 -10.50
CA VAL A 132 0.48 1.32 -9.65
C VAL A 132 0.02 1.34 -8.20
N ASN A 133 0.26 0.24 -7.53
CA ASN A 133 0.10 0.09 -6.10
C ASN A 133 1.48 0.29 -5.45
N PHE A 134 1.69 1.42 -4.78
CA PHE A 134 2.96 1.75 -4.09
C PHE A 134 2.75 1.56 -2.59
N TRP A 135 3.24 0.45 -2.02
CA TRP A 135 2.80 -0.04 -0.71
C TRP A 135 3.06 0.94 0.44
N ALA A 136 4.22 1.59 0.46
CA ALA A 136 4.56 2.62 1.44
C ALA A 136 3.98 4.01 1.10
N GLY A 137 3.12 4.09 0.08
CA GLY A 137 2.58 5.33 -0.47
C GLY A 137 1.54 6.01 0.42
N GLY A 138 1.69 7.30 0.63
CA GLY A 138 0.81 8.14 1.46
C GLY A 138 0.10 9.24 0.67
N LYS A 139 -0.52 10.20 1.37
CA LYS A 139 -1.15 11.39 0.74
C LYS A 139 -0.12 12.29 0.06
N ARG A 140 1.13 12.29 0.54
CA ARG A 140 2.24 13.12 0.04
C ARG A 140 3.13 12.42 -0.98
N SER A 141 2.80 11.18 -1.36
CA SER A 141 3.57 10.46 -2.37
C SER A 141 3.21 10.94 -3.76
N LEU A 142 4.23 11.08 -4.61
CA LEU A 142 4.12 11.39 -6.02
C LEU A 142 4.45 10.13 -6.81
N VAL A 143 3.56 9.69 -7.69
CA VAL A 143 3.84 8.58 -8.61
C VAL A 143 3.74 9.11 -10.03
N GLU A 144 4.78 8.85 -10.80
CA GLU A 144 4.94 9.31 -12.16
C GLU A 144 5.27 8.13 -13.07
N LEU A 145 4.82 8.23 -14.31
CA LEU A 145 5.06 7.25 -15.36
C LEU A 145 5.80 7.90 -16.51
N GLN A 146 6.84 7.25 -17.01
CA GLN A 146 7.53 7.60 -18.24
C GLN A 146 7.23 6.54 -19.29
N LEU A 147 6.82 7.00 -20.48
CA LEU A 147 6.69 6.15 -21.66
C LEU A 147 8.00 6.26 -22.43
N TRP A 148 8.83 5.21 -22.44
CA TRP A 148 10.16 5.27 -23.08
C TRP A 148 10.99 6.48 -22.59
N ASP A 149 11.40 7.37 -23.49
CA ASP A 149 12.19 8.58 -23.22
C ASP A 149 11.35 9.87 -23.30
N GLN A 150 10.06 9.77 -23.01
CA GLN A 150 9.16 10.92 -22.96
C GLN A 150 9.22 11.65 -21.62
N SER A 151 8.49 12.75 -21.48
CA SER A 151 8.34 13.43 -20.19
C SER A 151 7.57 12.58 -19.18
N TRP A 152 7.89 12.75 -17.90
CA TRP A 152 7.17 12.13 -16.78
C TRP A 152 5.72 12.61 -16.73
N ILE A 153 4.80 11.65 -16.65
CA ILE A 153 3.35 11.87 -16.53
C ILE A 153 2.96 11.59 -15.08
N GLN A 154 2.48 12.61 -14.38
CA GLN A 154 1.99 12.42 -13.02
C GLN A 154 0.72 11.56 -13.03
N MET A 155 0.73 10.48 -12.24
CA MET A 155 -0.41 9.59 -12.07
C MET A 155 -1.38 10.15 -11.00
N LYS A 156 -2.66 9.82 -11.15
CA LYS A 156 -3.70 10.26 -10.20
C LYS A 156 -3.86 9.26 -9.07
N LYS A 157 -3.67 9.70 -7.82
CA LYS A 157 -4.00 8.89 -6.64
C LYS A 157 -5.50 8.59 -6.59
N VAL A 158 -5.87 7.34 -6.29
CA VAL A 158 -7.26 6.89 -6.14
C VAL A 158 -7.42 6.00 -4.91
N VAL A 159 -8.66 5.88 -4.42
CA VAL A 159 -9.04 4.90 -3.39
C VAL A 159 -10.03 3.91 -4.02
N LYS A 160 -9.53 2.74 -4.43
CA LYS A 160 -10.30 1.70 -5.15
C LYS A 160 -9.76 0.32 -4.80
N LEU A 161 -10.52 -0.73 -5.13
CA LEU A 161 -9.99 -2.09 -5.06
C LEU A 161 -8.77 -2.21 -5.96
N ASP A 162 -7.71 -2.82 -5.44
CA ASP A 162 -6.50 -3.09 -6.22
C ASP A 162 -6.81 -4.12 -7.32
N PRO A 163 -6.60 -3.78 -8.62
CA PRO A 163 -6.95 -4.70 -9.70
C PRO A 163 -6.12 -5.98 -9.73
N HIS A 164 -4.85 -5.91 -9.31
CA HIS A 164 -3.98 -7.08 -9.23
C HIS A 164 -4.53 -8.09 -8.23
N PHE A 165 -4.90 -7.62 -7.04
CA PHE A 165 -5.49 -8.45 -5.99
C PHE A 165 -6.86 -9.00 -6.40
N VAL A 166 -7.68 -8.21 -7.10
CA VAL A 166 -8.96 -8.70 -7.65
C VAL A 166 -8.73 -9.87 -8.62
N GLN A 167 -7.73 -9.77 -9.50
CA GLN A 167 -7.37 -10.84 -10.43
C GLN A 167 -6.83 -12.08 -9.70
N ILE A 168 -5.87 -11.91 -8.78
CA ILE A 168 -5.31 -13.02 -7.99
C ILE A 168 -6.42 -13.73 -7.21
N ARG A 169 -7.31 -12.97 -6.57
CA ARG A 169 -8.42 -13.54 -5.82
C ARG A 169 -9.36 -14.36 -6.72
N ALA A 170 -9.68 -13.86 -7.91
CA ALA A 170 -10.51 -14.59 -8.86
C ALA A 170 -9.83 -15.89 -9.33
N GLN A 171 -8.51 -15.85 -9.56
CA GLN A 171 -7.71 -17.03 -9.90
C GLN A 171 -7.68 -18.05 -8.75
N ASP A 172 -7.39 -17.61 -7.53
CA ASP A 172 -7.42 -18.44 -6.30
C ASP A 172 -8.80 -19.10 -6.12
N ASP A 173 -9.87 -18.32 -6.30
CA ASP A 173 -11.24 -18.80 -6.19
C ASP A 173 -11.54 -19.89 -7.25
N ALA A 174 -11.16 -19.66 -8.51
CA ALA A 174 -11.37 -20.58 -9.62
C ALA A 174 -10.55 -21.87 -9.48
N GLU A 175 -9.29 -21.77 -9.07
CA GLU A 175 -8.44 -22.95 -8.82
C GLU A 175 -8.95 -23.79 -7.67
N ARG A 176 -9.35 -23.14 -6.57
CA ARG A 176 -9.91 -23.83 -5.41
C ARG A 176 -11.22 -24.54 -5.74
N ASP A 177 -12.02 -24.00 -6.68
CA ASP A 177 -13.29 -24.62 -7.07
C ASP A 177 -13.13 -25.77 -8.06
N LYS A 178 -11.98 -25.91 -8.72
CA LYS A 178 -11.61 -27.12 -9.49
C LYS A 178 -11.17 -28.30 -8.61
N ALA A 179 -10.85 -28.06 -7.34
CA ALA A 179 -10.44 -29.14 -6.44
C ALA A 179 -11.67 -29.99 -6.04
N GLU A 180 -11.76 -31.20 -6.60
CA GLU A 180 -12.91 -32.10 -6.40
C GLU A 180 -13.03 -32.65 -4.97
N HIS A 181 -11.90 -32.82 -4.27
CA HIS A 181 -11.85 -33.36 -2.91
C HIS A 181 -10.83 -32.60 -2.07
N ASP A 182 -11.18 -32.36 -0.79
CA ASP A 182 -10.41 -31.64 0.22
C ASP A 182 -9.83 -30.30 -0.27
N LYS A 183 -10.60 -29.22 -0.08
CA LYS A 183 -10.16 -27.88 -0.49
C LYS A 183 -8.94 -27.47 0.34
N LYS A 184 -7.75 -27.76 -0.21
CA LYS A 184 -6.42 -27.72 0.43
C LYS A 184 -6.05 -26.38 1.09
N TRP A 185 -6.78 -25.30 0.84
CA TRP A 185 -6.59 -24.00 1.47
C TRP A 185 -7.89 -23.20 1.61
N ARG A 186 -7.83 -22.18 2.46
CA ARG A 186 -8.92 -21.19 2.64
C ARG A 186 -8.81 -20.11 1.56
N ARG A 187 -9.95 -19.64 1.05
CA ARG A 187 -10.01 -18.55 0.04
C ARG A 187 -9.35 -17.29 0.55
N LEU A 188 -8.75 -16.54 -0.36
CA LEU A 188 -8.34 -15.15 -0.09
C LEU A 188 -9.54 -14.30 0.40
N SER A 189 -9.22 -13.41 1.33
CA SER A 189 -10.19 -12.48 1.89
C SER A 189 -10.79 -11.55 0.83
N LYS A 190 -11.97 -10.99 1.11
CA LYS A 190 -12.57 -9.99 0.22
C LYS A 190 -11.68 -8.77 0.10
N ALA A 191 -11.52 -8.26 -1.11
CA ALA A 191 -10.79 -7.04 -1.39
C ALA A 191 -11.36 -5.85 -0.60
N ALA A 192 -10.47 -4.97 -0.18
CA ALA A 192 -10.75 -3.68 0.44
C ALA A 192 -10.17 -2.57 -0.45
N PRO A 193 -10.72 -1.35 -0.40
CA PRO A 193 -10.13 -0.24 -1.13
C PRO A 193 -8.70 0.05 -0.66
N SER A 194 -7.76 0.05 -1.59
CA SER A 194 -6.39 0.49 -1.35
C SER A 194 -6.31 2.00 -1.26
N ARG A 195 -5.58 2.51 -0.27
CA ARG A 195 -5.29 3.96 -0.10
C ARG A 195 -3.96 4.37 -0.70
N HIS A 196 -3.31 3.47 -1.40
CA HIS A 196 -1.96 3.61 -1.92
C HIS A 196 -1.91 3.13 -3.39
N LEU A 197 -2.95 3.48 -4.14
CA LEU A 197 -3.12 3.19 -5.57
C LEU A 197 -3.08 4.48 -6.41
N TRP A 198 -2.39 4.42 -7.54
CA TRP A 198 -2.30 5.48 -8.54
C TRP A 198 -2.72 4.96 -9.91
N GLN A 199 -3.41 5.79 -10.69
CA GLN A 199 -3.95 5.45 -11.99
C GLN A 199 -3.57 6.47 -13.06
N CYS A 200 -3.31 5.99 -14.27
CA CYS A 200 -3.17 6.80 -15.48
C CYS A 200 -3.82 6.07 -16.65
N ARG A 201 -4.36 6.83 -17.61
CA ARG A 201 -4.97 6.29 -18.82
C ARG A 201 -3.99 6.41 -19.98
N LEU A 202 -3.84 5.33 -20.72
CA LEU A 202 -2.89 5.20 -21.82
C LEU A 202 -3.67 4.97 -23.12
N PRO A 203 -3.29 5.62 -24.24
CA PRO A 203 -4.08 5.61 -25.46
C PRO A 203 -4.04 4.29 -26.23
N LYS A 204 -3.02 3.45 -26.03
CA LYS A 204 -2.84 2.13 -26.66
C LYS A 204 -1.73 1.36 -25.94
N GLU A 205 -1.53 0.10 -26.34
CA GLU A 205 -0.42 -0.72 -25.86
C GLU A 205 0.92 -0.01 -26.03
N VAL A 206 1.63 0.10 -24.91
CA VAL A 206 2.92 0.77 -24.77
C VAL A 206 3.96 -0.27 -24.39
N LYS A 207 5.10 -0.20 -25.07
CA LYS A 207 6.14 -1.24 -25.11
C LYS A 207 7.29 -1.06 -24.12
N ALA A 208 7.27 0.00 -23.30
CA ALA A 208 8.24 0.20 -22.23
C ALA A 208 7.67 1.26 -21.27
N LEU A 209 7.67 0.95 -19.99
CA LEU A 209 7.18 1.83 -18.94
C LEU A 209 8.18 1.87 -17.80
N GLN A 210 8.57 3.08 -17.41
CA GLN A 210 9.25 3.28 -16.14
C GLN A 210 8.32 4.02 -15.19
N VAL A 211 8.18 3.49 -13.98
CA VAL A 211 7.44 4.15 -12.91
C VAL A 211 8.44 4.67 -11.90
N ARG A 212 8.24 5.91 -11.47
CA ARG A 212 8.95 6.51 -10.34
C ARG A 212 7.95 6.91 -9.28
N ALA A 213 8.13 6.39 -8.08
CA ALA A 213 7.41 6.84 -6.89
C ALA A 213 8.34 7.60 -5.97
N THR A 214 7.98 8.82 -5.60
CA THR A 214 8.66 9.61 -4.57
C THR A 214 7.83 9.56 -3.30
N ASP A 215 8.43 9.07 -2.22
CA ASP A 215 7.76 8.97 -0.92
C ASP A 215 7.73 10.32 -0.18
N ARG A 216 7.11 10.34 1.02
CA ARG A 216 6.98 11.56 1.82
C ARG A 216 8.31 12.10 2.38
N TYR A 217 9.38 11.32 2.27
CA TYR A 217 10.73 11.63 2.74
C TYR A 217 11.65 12.05 1.58
N GLY A 218 11.13 12.07 0.34
CA GLY A 218 11.88 12.43 -0.86
C GLY A 218 12.68 11.28 -1.48
N ARG A 219 12.50 10.05 -1.00
CA ARG A 219 13.18 8.88 -1.56
C ARG A 219 12.44 8.40 -2.81
N THR A 220 13.21 8.07 -3.84
CA THR A 220 12.68 7.59 -5.12
C THR A 220 12.76 6.08 -5.21
N HIS A 221 11.65 5.46 -5.63
CA HIS A 221 11.50 4.04 -5.89
C HIS A 221 11.16 3.85 -7.37
N PHE A 222 11.75 2.85 -8.00
CA PHE A 222 11.57 2.59 -9.44
C PHE A 222 10.94 1.23 -9.68
N LEU A 223 10.11 1.15 -10.72
CA LEU A 223 9.60 -0.09 -11.27
C LEU A 223 9.68 0.01 -12.79
N ASP A 224 10.53 -0.82 -13.38
CA ASP A 224 10.66 -0.95 -14.83
C ASP A 224 9.75 -2.09 -15.32
N LEU A 225 8.93 -1.82 -16.32
CA LEU A 225 8.09 -2.81 -16.99
C LEU A 225 8.53 -2.95 -18.45
N PRO A 226 8.58 -4.18 -18.96
CA PRO A 226 8.98 -4.48 -20.34
C PRO A 226 7.96 -4.00 -21.39
#